data_AF-N4WIG4-F1
#
_entry.id   AF-N4WIG4-F1
#
_cell.length_a   1.000
_cell.length_b   1.000
_cell.length_c   1.000
_cell.angle_alpha   90.00
_cell.angle_beta   90.00
_cell.angle_gamma   90.00
#
_symmetry.space_group_name_H-M   'P 1'
#
loop_
_entity.id
_entity.type
_entity.pdbx_description
1 polymer ?
#
loop_
_entity_poly.entity_id
_entity_poly.type
_entity_poly.pdbx_seq_one_letter_code
_entity_poly.pdbx_strand_id
1 'polypeptide(L)'
;TSISKTTEADPIIGQVTLGGRFTCLSKDCRDDETLTFNRHADFKRHYTNMHARKLTEYFCPEKGCHRSRYPADGKKGRSFKGRRDKMKEHMKTVHDNRARKRRRIEES
;
A
#
# COMPACT_ATOMS: atom_id res chain seq x y z
N THR A 1 1.85 39.23 -1.05
CA THR A 1 2.28 38.00 -1.73
C THR A 1 1.07 37.15 -2.01
N SER A 2 0.57 37.19 -3.25
CA SER A 2 -0.66 36.51 -3.67
C SER A 2 -0.42 35.01 -3.80
N ILE A 3 -1.16 34.21 -3.04
CA ILE A 3 -1.15 32.74 -3.15
C ILE A 3 -2.16 32.38 -4.23
N SER A 4 -1.65 32.20 -5.46
CA SER A 4 -2.40 31.62 -6.57
C SER A 4 -2.77 30.19 -6.20
N LYS A 5 -3.99 29.97 -5.71
CA LYS A 5 -4.61 28.64 -5.71
C LYS A 5 -4.79 28.26 -7.18
N THR A 6 -3.83 27.56 -7.75
CA THR A 6 -4.06 26.76 -8.95
C THR A 6 -5.27 25.89 -8.66
N THR A 7 -6.36 26.17 -9.37
CA THR A 7 -7.48 25.25 -9.56
C THR A 7 -6.89 24.00 -10.19
N GLU A 8 -6.35 23.10 -9.36
CA GLU A 8 -6.02 21.75 -9.79
C GLU A 8 -7.33 21.16 -10.26
N ALA A 9 -7.47 21.05 -11.58
CA ALA A 9 -8.61 20.41 -12.20
C ALA A 9 -8.79 19.06 -11.51
N ASP A 10 -9.93 18.84 -10.84
CA ASP A 10 -10.32 17.53 -10.31
C ASP A 10 -10.35 16.55 -11.49
N PRO A 11 -9.27 15.80 -11.71
CA PRO A 11 -9.15 15.03 -12.93
C PRO A 11 -10.06 13.82 -12.79
N ILE A 12 -10.78 13.49 -13.85
CA ILE A 12 -11.64 12.31 -13.85
C ILE A 12 -10.74 11.08 -13.79
N ILE A 13 -10.68 10.47 -12.61
CA ILE A 13 -9.79 9.33 -12.31
C ILE A 13 -10.38 7.97 -12.72
N GLY A 14 -11.69 7.93 -12.99
CA GLY A 14 -12.44 6.73 -13.33
C GLY A 14 -13.90 7.02 -13.65
N GLN A 15 -14.61 5.97 -14.06
CA GLN A 15 -16.03 6.03 -14.44
C GLN A 15 -16.84 4.95 -13.71
N VAL A 16 -18.12 5.21 -13.50
CA VAL A 16 -19.07 4.29 -12.90
C VAL A 16 -19.88 3.62 -14.00
N THR A 17 -19.93 2.30 -14.01
CA THR A 17 -20.75 1.54 -14.94
C THR A 17 -22.21 1.56 -14.50
N LEU A 18 -23.14 1.31 -15.44
CA LEU A 18 -24.56 1.18 -15.14
C LEU A 18 -24.87 0.13 -14.05
N GLY A 19 -24.00 -0.88 -13.90
CA GLY A 19 -24.08 -1.89 -12.84
C GLY A 19 -23.55 -1.43 -11.47
N GLY A 20 -23.22 -0.15 -11.28
CA GLY A 20 -22.68 0.39 -10.02
C GLY A 20 -21.23 0.02 -9.73
N ARG A 21 -20.48 -0.45 -10.74
CA ARG A 21 -19.06 -0.81 -10.59
C ARG A 21 -18.18 0.36 -11.01
N PHE A 22 -17.08 0.57 -10.29
CA PHE A 22 -16.10 1.60 -10.57
C PHE A 22 -14.98 1.03 -11.44
N THR A 23 -14.59 1.76 -12.47
CA THR A 23 -13.48 1.38 -13.38
C THR A 23 -12.47 2.52 -13.48
N CYS A 24 -11.19 2.18 -13.60
CA CYS A 24 -10.13 3.16 -13.75
C CYS A 24 -9.98 3.58 -15.21
N LEU A 25 -9.76 4.89 -15.44
CA LEU A 25 -9.62 5.45 -16.79
C LEU A 25 -8.17 5.40 -17.32
N SER A 26 -7.19 5.07 -16.46
CA SER A 26 -5.78 4.96 -16.84
C SER A 26 -5.56 3.78 -17.79
N LYS A 27 -4.80 4.00 -18.88
CA LYS A 27 -4.50 2.98 -19.90
C LYS A 27 -3.95 1.69 -19.28
N ASP A 28 -2.98 1.80 -18.37
CA ASP A 28 -2.36 0.68 -17.65
C ASP A 28 -3.36 -0.21 -16.87
N CYS A 29 -4.50 0.35 -16.45
CA CYS A 29 -5.52 -0.35 -15.68
C CYS A 29 -6.77 -0.70 -16.49
N ARG A 30 -6.92 -0.12 -17.68
CA ARG A 30 -8.06 -0.34 -18.57
C ARG A 30 -7.91 -1.64 -19.37
N ASP A 31 -6.68 -2.05 -19.66
CA ASP A 31 -6.39 -3.32 -20.35
C ASP A 31 -6.67 -4.56 -19.48
N ASP A 32 -6.87 -4.38 -18.17
CA ASP A 32 -7.25 -5.45 -17.25
C ASP A 32 -8.77 -5.41 -17.01
N GLU A 33 -9.54 -6.18 -17.79
CA GLU A 33 -11.01 -6.25 -17.67
C GLU A 33 -11.49 -6.70 -16.28
N THR A 34 -10.58 -7.19 -15.41
CA THR A 34 -10.91 -7.59 -14.04
C THR A 34 -10.78 -6.45 -13.03
N LEU A 35 -10.18 -5.30 -13.39
CA LEU A 35 -10.01 -4.12 -12.53
C LEU A 35 -11.28 -3.27 -12.41
N THR A 36 -12.38 -3.93 -12.05
CA THR A 36 -13.66 -3.32 -11.68
C THR A 36 -13.85 -3.42 -10.17
N PHE A 37 -14.12 -2.30 -9.52
CA PHE A 37 -14.34 -2.25 -8.06
C PHE A 37 -15.83 -2.14 -7.76
N ASN A 38 -16.33 -2.90 -6.78
CA ASN A 38 -17.71 -2.76 -6.32
C ASN A 38 -17.88 -1.63 -5.30
N ARG A 39 -16.77 -1.10 -4.76
CA ARG A 39 -16.79 -0.06 -3.72
C ARG A 39 -15.91 1.11 -4.13
N HIS A 40 -16.43 2.31 -3.92
CA HIS A 40 -15.69 3.54 -4.20
C HIS A 40 -14.38 3.63 -3.37
N ALA A 41 -14.39 3.10 -2.15
CA ALA A 41 -13.20 3.06 -1.29
C ALA A 41 -12.05 2.22 -1.88
N ASP A 42 -12.35 1.07 -2.48
CA ASP A 42 -11.35 0.22 -3.13
C ASP A 42 -10.81 0.87 -4.40
N PHE A 43 -11.69 1.50 -5.18
CA PHE A 43 -11.29 2.29 -6.34
C PHE A 43 -10.36 3.45 -5.97
N LYS A 44 -10.73 4.24 -4.95
CA LYS A 44 -9.90 5.35 -4.46
C LYS A 44 -8.54 4.85 -3.98
N ARG A 45 -8.52 3.73 -3.25
CA ARG A 45 -7.28 3.07 -2.82
C ARG A 45 -6.44 2.62 -4.01
N HIS A 46 -7.03 2.01 -5.03
CA HIS A 46 -6.33 1.67 -6.26
C HIS A 46 -5.70 2.90 -6.88
N TYR A 47 -6.46 3.98 -7.06
CA TYR A 47 -5.95 5.20 -7.68
C TYR A 47 -4.79 5.81 -6.89
N THR A 48 -4.92 5.94 -5.57
CA THR A 48 -3.82 6.44 -4.72
C THR A 48 -2.61 5.52 -4.70
N ASN A 49 -2.77 4.20 -4.83
CA ASN A 49 -1.63 3.28 -4.79
C ASN A 49 -0.98 3.01 -6.16
N MET A 50 -1.71 3.16 -7.26
CA MET A 50 -1.21 2.84 -8.60
C MET A 50 -0.84 4.10 -9.37
N HIS A 51 -1.64 5.18 -9.23
CA HIS A 51 -1.51 6.41 -10.03
C HIS A 51 -0.89 7.58 -9.26
N ALA A 52 -0.79 7.52 -7.94
CA ALA A 52 -0.06 8.56 -7.22
C ALA A 52 1.45 8.45 -7.50
N ARG A 53 1.98 9.42 -8.25
CA ARG A 53 3.40 9.56 -8.66
C ARG A 53 4.44 9.49 -7.53
N LYS A 54 4.04 9.46 -6.26
CA LYS A 54 4.94 9.42 -5.09
C LYS A 54 4.51 8.31 -4.12
N LEU A 55 4.73 7.05 -4.53
CA LEU A 55 4.67 5.93 -3.58
C LEU A 55 5.90 5.98 -2.69
N THR A 56 5.72 6.43 -1.44
CA THR A 56 6.68 6.11 -0.39
C THR A 56 6.63 4.60 -0.18
N GLU A 57 7.63 3.89 -0.67
CA GLU A 57 7.80 2.47 -0.41
C GLU A 57 8.11 2.27 1.09
N TYR A 58 7.26 1.51 1.78
CA TYR A 58 7.51 1.13 3.17
C TYR A 58 8.34 -0.16 3.21
N PHE A 59 9.45 -0.12 3.93
CA PHE A 59 10.30 -1.29 4.19
C PHE A 59 10.26 -1.65 5.66
N CYS A 60 10.48 -2.93 5.96
CA CYS A 60 10.73 -3.36 7.33
C CYS A 60 12.00 -2.65 7.87
N PRO A 61 11.95 -1.95 9.02
CA PRO A 61 13.14 -1.34 9.62
C PRO A 61 14.14 -2.36 10.21
N GLU A 62 13.74 -3.62 10.39
CA GLU A 62 14.63 -4.65 10.95
C GLU A 62 15.73 -5.05 9.96
N LYS A 63 16.99 -4.85 10.34
CA LYS A 63 18.13 -5.28 9.52
C LYS A 63 18.17 -6.80 9.41
N GLY A 64 18.40 -7.31 8.20
CA GLY A 64 18.43 -8.76 7.95
C GLY A 64 17.07 -9.38 7.62
N CYS A 65 15.95 -8.66 7.82
CA CYS A 65 14.64 -9.17 7.41
C CYS A 65 14.50 -9.16 5.88
N HIS A 66 13.95 -10.22 5.29
CA HIS A 66 13.69 -10.32 3.84
C HIS A 66 12.84 -9.17 3.25
N ARG A 67 12.07 -8.48 4.10
CA ARG A 67 11.23 -7.34 3.73
C ARG A 67 11.84 -5.98 4.09
N SER A 68 13.08 -5.98 4.55
CA SER A 68 13.82 -4.76 4.89
C SER A 68 14.52 -4.18 3.66
N ARG A 69 15.04 -2.96 3.80
CA ARG A 69 15.85 -2.34 2.76
C ARG A 69 17.15 -3.12 2.50
N TYR A 70 17.66 -3.80 3.53
CA TYR A 70 18.91 -4.55 3.55
C TYR A 70 18.69 -5.93 4.21
N PRO A 71 18.12 -6.91 3.48
CA PRO A 71 17.99 -8.27 3.97
C PRO A 71 19.36 -8.94 4.10
N ALA A 72 19.43 -10.01 4.90
CA ALA A 72 20.67 -10.72 5.20
C ALA A 72 21.33 -11.31 3.94
N ASP A 73 20.51 -11.67 2.94
CA ASP A 73 20.94 -12.25 1.66
C ASP A 73 21.58 -11.25 0.68
N GLY A 74 21.80 -9.99 1.08
CA GLY A 74 22.47 -8.98 0.25
C GLY A 74 21.70 -8.50 -1.00
N LYS A 75 20.51 -9.06 -1.28
CA LYS A 75 19.62 -8.63 -2.36
C LYS A 75 18.75 -7.44 -1.92
N LYS A 76 18.19 -6.66 -2.86
CA LYS A 76 17.19 -5.64 -2.50
C LYS A 76 15.95 -6.32 -1.89
N GLY A 77 15.63 -6.04 -0.63
CA GLY A 77 14.50 -6.69 0.04
C GLY A 77 13.14 -6.21 -0.48
N ARG A 78 12.11 -7.03 -0.30
CA ARG A 78 10.77 -6.76 -0.85
C ARG A 78 10.04 -5.72 0.00
N SER A 79 9.76 -4.55 -0.59
CA SER A 79 8.99 -3.49 0.05
C SER A 79 7.51 -3.88 0.21
N PHE A 80 6.82 -3.24 1.15
CA PHE A 80 5.36 -3.29 1.29
C PHE A 80 4.64 -2.33 0.33
N LYS A 81 5.36 -1.77 -0.66
CA LYS A 81 4.88 -0.68 -1.54
C LYS A 81 4.31 0.45 -0.68
N GLY A 82 3.19 1.06 -1.08
CA GLY A 82 2.51 2.15 -0.34
C GLY A 82 1.72 1.72 0.91
N ARG A 83 1.75 0.45 1.33
CA ARG A 83 0.90 -0.07 2.42
C ARG A 83 1.59 -0.07 3.78
N ARG A 84 1.55 1.08 4.47
CA ARG A 84 2.09 1.23 5.83
C ARG A 84 1.41 0.31 6.85
N ASP A 85 0.12 0.02 6.69
CA ASP A 85 -0.65 -0.89 7.54
C ASP A 85 -0.04 -2.29 7.54
N LYS A 86 0.34 -2.81 6.35
CA LYS A 86 0.97 -4.12 6.21
C LYS A 86 2.38 -4.17 6.78
N MET A 87 3.13 -3.09 6.70
CA MET A 87 4.42 -2.98 7.39
C MET A 87 4.23 -3.07 8.91
N LYS A 88 3.24 -2.36 9.47
CA LYS A 88 2.94 -2.36 10.93
C LYS A 88 2.44 -3.72 11.41
N GLU A 89 1.60 -4.39 10.61
CA GLU A 89 1.15 -5.76 10.88
C GLU A 89 2.32 -6.75 10.88
N HIS A 90 3.21 -6.66 9.90
CA HIS A 90 4.42 -7.48 9.83
C HIS A 90 5.34 -7.27 11.04
N MET A 91 5.56 -6.01 11.45
CA MET A 91 6.31 -5.70 12.67
C MET A 91 5.70 -6.39 13.89
N LYS A 92 4.37 -6.34 14.04
CA LYS A 92 3.67 -6.97 15.17
C LYS A 92 3.68 -8.49 15.14
N THR A 93 3.66 -9.11 13.97
CA THR A 93 3.52 -10.57 13.87
C THR A 93 4.86 -11.28 13.79
N VAL A 94 5.85 -10.67 13.13
CA VAL A 94 7.16 -11.26 12.86
C VAL A 94 8.22 -10.76 13.85
N HIS A 95 8.17 -9.48 14.25
CA HIS A 95 9.21 -8.86 15.07
C HIS A 95 8.77 -8.57 16.52
N ASP A 96 7.48 -8.55 16.84
CA ASP A 96 7.03 -8.40 18.22
C ASP A 96 7.24 -9.69 19.02
N ASN A 97 8.43 -9.78 19.59
CA ASN A 97 8.85 -10.82 20.51
C ASN A 97 8.27 -10.66 21.93
N ARG A 98 7.41 -9.66 22.20
CA ARG A 98 6.72 -9.52 23.51
C ARG A 98 5.66 -10.61 23.71
N ALA A 99 5.10 -11.15 22.63
CA ALA A 99 4.20 -12.30 22.66
C ALA A 99 4.92 -13.65 22.89
N ARG A 100 6.14 -13.82 22.35
CA ARG A 100 6.97 -15.02 22.60
C ARG A 100 7.56 -15.05 23.99
N LYS A 101 7.94 -13.88 24.55
CA LYS A 101 8.53 -13.81 25.90
C LYS A 101 7.51 -14.09 27.03
N ARG A 102 6.22 -13.77 26.84
CA ARG A 102 5.17 -14.07 27.83
C ARG A 102 4.83 -15.56 27.93
N ARG A 103 4.71 -16.27 26.80
CA ARG A 103 4.42 -17.72 26.80
C ARG A 103 5.52 -18.55 27.50
N ARG A 104 6.77 -18.10 27.41
CA ARG A 104 7.89 -18.80 28.08
C ARG A 104 7.93 -18.60 29.60
N ILE A 105 7.17 -17.66 30.16
CA ILE A 105 7.14 -17.39 31.61
C ILE A 105 5.95 -18.11 32.28
N GLU A 106 4.89 -18.46 31.54
CA GLU A 106 3.77 -19.30 32.04
C GLU A 106 4.06 -20.81 31.94
N GLU A 107 5.13 -21.22 31.26
CA GLU A 107 5.61 -22.62 31.18
C GLU A 107 6.93 -22.85 31.96
N SER A 108 7.17 -22.09 33.04
CA SER A 108 8.31 -22.30 33.95
C SER A 108 7.90 -22.21 35.41
#